data_AF-A0AAV2QTI7-F1
#
_entry.id   AF-A0AAV2QTI7-F1
#
_cell.length_a   1.000
_cell.length_b   1.000
_cell.length_c   1.000
_cell.angle_alpha   90.00
_cell.angle_beta   90.00
_cell.angle_gamma   90.00
#
_symmetry.space_group_name_H-M   'P 1'
#
loop_
_entity.id
_entity.type
_entity.pdbx_description
1 polymer ?
#
loop_
_entity_poly.entity_id
_entity_poly.type
_entity_poly.pdbx_seq_one_letter_code
_entity_poly.pdbx_strand_id
1 'polypeptide(L)'
;MEFDEYESLPEAQSVGVHMTAGAVAGILEHCVMFPIDTVKTRMQSFNAESYRTIRGGLLKMVSTEGLSRPVWGMSAVIVGAGPAHALYFSAYEAIKRTGTHGHKNGTLQTTMTNAAAGCGATLLHDSVMVPADVIKQRMQMFNCKYNSCFNCIYKLYSSEGIRPFYRSFSTQLAMNLPFHAIHIVTYEKMHEMFNPNREYNPSVHMAAGAIAGSVAAVATTPLDMCKTVLNTQEASALNKMKLQRITGIMGAVKSIYHVYGPFGFFRGLQARVLYQMPATAISWSVYELFKHCLSDSERQKENPIPSHSELLNDNVISKESVISSHCDSSHPSVRHVSQFSDNSVIPKTVERLRHNLQIPVPSVAAEDHLILGK
;
A
#
# COMPACT_ATOMS: atom_id res chain seq x y z
N MET A 1 -5.34 -26.47 0.77
CA MET A 1 -4.96 -25.19 1.38
C MET A 1 -4.92 -24.19 0.23
N GLU A 2 -6.04 -23.51 0.03
CA GLU A 2 -6.24 -22.56 -1.08
C GLU A 2 -5.29 -21.38 -0.88
N PHE A 3 -4.76 -20.86 -1.99
CA PHE A 3 -3.77 -19.77 -2.05
C PHE A 3 -4.24 -18.51 -1.28
N ASP A 4 -5.55 -18.33 -1.15
CA ASP A 4 -6.19 -17.27 -0.36
C ASP A 4 -5.81 -17.31 1.14
N GLU A 5 -5.55 -18.48 1.73
CA GLU A 5 -5.35 -18.63 3.19
C GLU A 5 -3.93 -18.22 3.66
N TYR A 6 -2.97 -18.11 2.73
CA TYR A 6 -1.57 -17.80 3.02
C TYR A 6 -1.23 -16.29 2.86
N GLU A 7 -1.90 -15.60 1.93
CA GLU A 7 -1.63 -14.18 1.59
C GLU A 7 -2.72 -13.21 2.10
N SER A 8 -3.88 -13.69 2.54
CA SER A 8 -4.89 -12.84 3.17
C SER A 8 -4.67 -12.72 4.68
N LEU A 9 -5.05 -11.58 5.28
CA LEU A 9 -5.13 -11.54 6.75
C LEU A 9 -6.18 -12.59 7.15
N PRO A 10 -6.04 -13.25 8.32
CA PRO A 10 -6.93 -14.33 8.72
C PRO A 10 -8.40 -13.98 8.49
N GLU A 11 -9.19 -14.87 7.87
CA GLU A 11 -10.62 -14.64 7.58
C GLU A 11 -11.46 -14.29 8.83
N ALA A 12 -10.90 -14.50 10.02
CA ALA A 12 -11.48 -14.12 11.31
C ALA A 12 -11.42 -12.61 11.62
N GLN A 13 -10.70 -11.80 10.82
CA GLN A 13 -10.56 -10.37 11.08
C GLN A 13 -11.68 -9.52 10.46
N SER A 14 -11.98 -8.40 11.11
CA SER A 14 -13.00 -7.46 10.64
C SER A 14 -12.66 -6.93 9.25
N VAL A 15 -13.63 -6.97 8.33
CA VAL A 15 -13.54 -6.38 6.97
C VAL A 15 -12.99 -4.95 6.99
N GLY A 16 -13.28 -4.18 8.05
CA GLY A 16 -12.75 -2.82 8.21
C GLY A 16 -11.22 -2.75 8.33
N VAL A 17 -10.57 -3.77 8.89
CA VAL A 17 -9.10 -3.84 9.00
C VAL A 17 -8.47 -4.03 7.63
N HIS A 18 -9.00 -4.96 6.82
CA HIS A 18 -8.54 -5.14 5.44
C HIS A 18 -8.74 -3.87 4.60
N MET A 19 -9.89 -3.22 4.74
CA MET A 19 -10.19 -1.97 4.02
C MET A 19 -9.24 -0.84 4.39
N THR A 20 -8.97 -0.66 5.69
CA THR A 20 -8.07 0.40 6.17
C THR A 20 -6.62 0.11 5.81
N ALA A 21 -6.17 -1.13 5.95
CA ALA A 21 -4.84 -1.56 5.53
C ALA A 21 -4.62 -1.34 4.03
N GLY A 22 -5.56 -1.77 3.19
CA GLY A 22 -5.51 -1.57 1.75
C GLY A 22 -5.54 -0.10 1.34
N ALA A 23 -6.38 0.72 1.99
CA ALA A 23 -6.43 2.16 1.72
C ALA A 23 -5.12 2.88 2.10
N VAL A 24 -4.54 2.56 3.26
CA VAL A 24 -3.26 3.11 3.71
C VAL A 24 -2.13 2.67 2.78
N ALA A 25 -2.10 1.39 2.39
CA ALA A 25 -1.12 0.86 1.45
C ALA A 25 -1.17 1.60 0.10
N GLY A 26 -2.36 1.73 -0.48
CA GLY A 26 -2.55 2.42 -1.76
C GLY A 26 -2.19 3.91 -1.71
N ILE A 27 -2.53 4.60 -0.60
CA ILE A 27 -2.14 6.01 -0.43
C ILE A 27 -0.62 6.15 -0.29
N LEU A 28 0.03 5.32 0.52
CA LEU A 28 1.49 5.35 0.70
C LEU A 28 2.23 5.03 -0.59
N GLU A 29 1.79 4.01 -1.32
CA GLU A 29 2.32 3.65 -2.64
C GLU A 29 2.26 4.86 -3.58
N HIS A 30 1.08 5.47 -3.72
CA HIS A 30 0.89 6.63 -4.58
C HIS A 30 1.73 7.84 -4.15
N CYS A 31 1.91 8.09 -2.85
CA CYS A 31 2.72 9.19 -2.33
C CYS A 31 4.20 9.00 -2.63
N VAL A 32 4.75 7.81 -2.33
CA VAL A 32 6.18 7.52 -2.54
C VAL A 32 6.51 7.51 -4.02
N MET A 33 5.63 6.95 -4.85
CA MET A 33 5.87 6.79 -6.28
C MET A 33 5.45 7.99 -7.13
N PHE A 34 4.82 9.00 -6.51
CA PHE A 34 4.31 10.17 -7.23
C PHE A 34 5.36 10.88 -8.11
N PRO A 35 6.61 11.12 -7.65
CA PRO A 35 7.63 11.78 -8.48
C PRO A 35 7.96 10.98 -9.76
N ILE A 36 8.01 9.65 -9.65
CA ILE A 36 8.29 8.76 -10.77
C ILE A 36 7.10 8.75 -11.74
N ASP A 37 5.89 8.71 -11.20
CA ASP A 37 4.67 8.77 -12.01
C ASP A 37 4.50 10.11 -12.73
N THR A 38 4.89 11.24 -12.12
CA THR A 38 4.92 12.55 -12.80
C THR A 38 5.88 12.54 -14.00
N VAL A 39 7.06 11.93 -13.85
CA VAL A 39 7.99 11.77 -14.97
C VAL A 39 7.40 10.83 -16.03
N LYS A 40 6.78 9.71 -15.63
CA LYS A 40 6.08 8.79 -16.54
C LYS A 40 5.03 9.53 -17.37
N THR A 41 4.12 10.27 -16.74
CA THR A 41 3.06 11.03 -17.41
C THR A 41 3.64 12.00 -18.44
N ARG A 42 4.78 12.64 -18.14
CA ARG A 42 5.47 13.53 -19.09
C ARG A 42 6.26 12.81 -20.18
N MET A 43 6.71 11.58 -19.95
CA MET A 43 7.33 10.74 -21.00
C MET A 43 6.28 10.19 -21.97
N GLN A 44 5.05 10.00 -21.49
CA GLN A 44 3.88 9.57 -22.26
C GLN A 44 3.14 10.72 -22.96
N SER A 45 3.57 11.94 -22.68
CA SER A 45 3.06 13.18 -23.23
C SER A 45 3.57 13.43 -24.67
N PHE A 46 2.81 14.21 -25.45
CA PHE A 46 3.15 14.56 -26.82
C PHE A 46 4.37 15.49 -26.97
N ASN A 47 4.90 16.02 -25.87
CA ASN A 47 6.10 16.87 -25.84
C ASN A 47 7.32 16.16 -25.22
N ALA A 48 7.34 14.83 -25.27
CA ALA A 48 8.32 13.98 -24.58
C ALA A 48 9.73 13.94 -25.17
N GLU A 49 10.06 14.72 -26.21
CA GLU A 49 11.41 14.72 -26.82
C GLU A 49 12.53 15.08 -25.83
N SER A 50 12.17 15.81 -24.77
CA SER A 50 13.08 16.19 -23.69
C SER A 50 13.26 15.17 -22.56
N TYR A 51 12.49 14.08 -22.53
CA TYR A 51 12.41 13.15 -21.40
C TYR A 51 12.72 11.71 -21.86
N ARG A 52 14.00 11.40 -22.10
CA ARG A 52 14.44 10.05 -22.51
C ARG A 52 14.65 9.09 -21.34
N THR A 53 15.08 9.60 -20.19
CA THR A 53 15.38 8.80 -18.99
C THR A 53 14.64 9.35 -17.78
N ILE A 54 14.34 8.48 -16.82
CA ILE A 54 13.60 8.86 -15.61
C ILE A 54 14.44 9.83 -14.76
N ARG A 55 15.71 9.49 -14.53
CA ARG A 55 16.65 10.36 -13.79
C ARG A 55 16.84 11.71 -14.47
N GLY A 56 17.10 11.70 -15.79
CA GLY A 56 17.27 12.94 -16.55
C GLY A 56 15.99 13.79 -16.55
N GLY A 57 14.83 13.14 -16.63
CA GLY A 57 13.54 13.80 -16.57
C GLY A 57 13.23 14.44 -15.22
N LEU A 58 13.51 13.73 -14.12
CA LEU A 58 13.34 14.26 -12.77
C LEU A 58 14.29 15.43 -12.51
N LEU A 59 15.58 15.28 -12.87
CA LEU A 59 16.58 16.33 -12.69
C LEU A 59 16.22 17.58 -13.50
N LYS A 60 15.79 17.39 -14.76
CA LYS A 60 15.32 18.47 -15.62
C LYS A 60 14.12 19.18 -15.01
N MET A 61 13.11 18.43 -14.57
CA MET A 61 11.90 18.99 -13.94
C MET A 61 12.23 19.85 -12.71
N VAL A 62 13.08 19.33 -11.81
CA VAL A 62 13.49 20.06 -10.60
C VAL A 62 14.30 21.30 -10.97
N SER A 63 15.19 21.20 -11.96
CA SER A 63 16.03 22.32 -12.39
C SER A 63 15.25 23.41 -13.15
N THR A 64 14.22 23.06 -13.93
CA THR A 64 13.49 24.04 -14.76
C THR A 64 12.26 24.62 -14.08
N GLU A 65 11.58 23.86 -13.23
CA GLU A 65 10.28 24.26 -12.67
C GLU A 65 10.25 24.31 -11.14
N GLY A 66 11.29 23.80 -10.47
CA GLY A 66 11.46 23.81 -9.03
C GLY A 66 11.21 22.46 -8.34
N LEU A 67 11.64 22.37 -7.08
CA LEU A 67 11.67 21.13 -6.29
C LEU A 67 10.28 20.56 -5.95
N SER A 68 9.24 21.39 -5.88
CA SER A 68 7.87 20.96 -5.53
C SER A 68 7.08 20.38 -6.70
N ARG A 69 7.61 20.48 -7.93
CA ARG A 69 6.89 20.09 -9.15
C ARG A 69 6.67 18.59 -9.32
N PRO A 70 7.62 17.71 -8.94
CA PRO A 70 7.38 16.26 -9.02
C PRO A 70 6.18 15.79 -8.21
N VAL A 71 5.82 16.50 -7.13
CA VAL A 71 4.69 16.17 -6.23
C VAL A 71 3.42 16.99 -6.50
N TRP A 72 3.41 17.81 -7.55
CA TRP A 72 2.29 18.68 -7.86
C TRP A 72 1.07 17.87 -8.36
N GLY A 73 -0.04 17.96 -7.63
CA GLY A 73 -1.27 17.19 -7.91
C GLY A 73 -1.49 15.97 -7.01
N MET A 74 -0.56 15.67 -6.09
CA MET A 74 -0.66 14.54 -5.16
C MET A 74 -1.93 14.56 -4.30
N SER A 75 -2.41 15.75 -3.91
CA SER A 75 -3.64 15.89 -3.13
C SER A 75 -4.88 15.31 -3.82
N ALA A 76 -4.95 15.34 -5.16
CA ALA A 76 -6.07 14.73 -5.88
C ALA A 76 -6.10 13.21 -5.69
N VAL A 77 -4.93 12.57 -5.71
CA VAL A 77 -4.80 11.11 -5.56
C VAL A 77 -5.09 10.69 -4.13
N ILE A 78 -4.58 11.41 -3.13
CA ILE A 78 -4.84 11.08 -1.72
C ILE A 78 -6.35 11.13 -1.42
N VAL A 79 -7.04 12.18 -1.89
CA VAL A 79 -8.48 12.35 -1.69
C VAL A 79 -9.29 11.32 -2.48
N GLY A 80 -8.86 10.96 -3.69
CA GLY A 80 -9.55 9.97 -4.53
C GLY A 80 -9.34 8.52 -4.11
N ALA A 81 -8.13 8.16 -3.67
CA ALA A 81 -7.72 6.79 -3.41
C ALA A 81 -8.48 6.18 -2.22
N GLY A 82 -8.62 6.88 -1.10
CA GLY A 82 -9.30 6.35 0.09
C GLY A 82 -10.72 5.83 -0.20
N PRO A 83 -11.64 6.68 -0.71
CA PRO A 83 -13.00 6.27 -1.07
C PRO A 83 -13.03 5.20 -2.16
N ALA A 84 -12.14 5.26 -3.15
CA ALA A 84 -12.09 4.28 -4.23
C ALA A 84 -11.74 2.87 -3.72
N HIS A 85 -10.73 2.75 -2.85
CA HIS A 85 -10.35 1.46 -2.24
C HIS A 85 -11.42 0.95 -1.29
N ALA A 86 -12.02 1.82 -0.48
CA ALA A 86 -13.14 1.44 0.39
C ALA A 86 -14.31 0.86 -0.42
N LEU A 87 -14.65 1.50 -1.55
CA LEU A 87 -15.71 1.02 -2.43
C LEU A 87 -15.33 -0.29 -3.13
N TYR A 88 -14.07 -0.46 -3.55
CA TYR A 88 -13.56 -1.71 -4.12
C TYR A 88 -13.80 -2.89 -3.18
N PHE A 89 -13.30 -2.83 -1.95
CA PHE A 89 -13.41 -3.92 -0.99
C PHE A 89 -14.87 -4.17 -0.58
N SER A 90 -15.66 -3.10 -0.39
CA SER A 90 -17.08 -3.23 -0.06
C SER A 90 -17.87 -3.93 -1.17
N ALA A 91 -17.60 -3.55 -2.42
CA ALA A 91 -18.25 -4.15 -3.59
C ALA A 91 -17.81 -5.59 -3.82
N TYR A 92 -16.51 -5.87 -3.71
CA TYR A 92 -15.96 -7.21 -3.84
C TYR A 92 -16.64 -8.17 -2.85
N GLU A 93 -16.73 -7.76 -1.58
CA GLU A 93 -17.37 -8.54 -0.52
C GLU A 93 -18.87 -8.72 -0.76
N ALA A 94 -19.58 -7.65 -1.12
CA ALA A 94 -21.02 -7.70 -1.39
C ALA A 94 -21.36 -8.66 -2.55
N ILE A 95 -20.60 -8.60 -3.65
CA ILE A 95 -20.79 -9.46 -4.81
C ILE A 95 -20.43 -10.91 -4.46
N LYS A 96 -19.31 -11.13 -3.76
CA LYS A 96 -18.88 -12.46 -3.32
C LYS A 96 -19.92 -13.11 -2.41
N ARG A 97 -20.43 -12.39 -1.39
CA ARG A 97 -21.47 -12.87 -0.46
C ARG A 97 -22.79 -13.22 -1.14
N THR A 98 -23.18 -12.43 -2.13
CA THR A 98 -24.43 -12.65 -2.88
C THR A 98 -24.28 -13.83 -3.84
N GLY A 99 -23.11 -14.01 -4.46
CA GLY A 99 -22.83 -15.12 -5.37
C GLY A 99 -22.62 -16.47 -4.68
N THR A 100 -22.22 -16.48 -3.40
CA THR A 100 -22.04 -17.71 -2.60
C THR A 100 -23.28 -18.11 -1.78
N HIS A 101 -24.25 -17.20 -1.60
CA HIS A 101 -25.56 -17.48 -0.99
C HIS A 101 -26.42 -18.35 -1.94
N GLY A 102 -26.16 -19.67 -1.96
CA GLY A 102 -27.05 -20.65 -2.58
C GLY A 102 -26.40 -21.81 -3.32
N HIS A 103 -25.06 -21.84 -3.49
CA HIS A 103 -24.40 -22.89 -4.27
C HIS A 103 -23.19 -23.45 -3.52
N LYS A 104 -23.36 -24.62 -2.90
CA LYS A 104 -22.26 -25.50 -2.53
C LYS A 104 -21.98 -26.43 -3.72
N ASN A 105 -20.71 -26.53 -4.13
CA ASN A 105 -20.12 -27.64 -4.92
C ASN A 105 -19.85 -27.41 -6.43
N GLY A 106 -19.16 -26.33 -6.79
CA GLY A 106 -18.44 -26.28 -8.08
C GLY A 106 -17.22 -25.36 -8.05
N THR A 107 -16.02 -25.90 -8.26
CA THR A 107 -14.77 -25.12 -8.39
C THR A 107 -14.92 -24.04 -9.47
N LEU A 108 -15.55 -24.37 -10.60
CA LEU A 108 -15.78 -23.45 -11.73
C LEU A 108 -16.75 -22.31 -11.37
N GLN A 109 -17.84 -22.58 -10.64
CA GLN A 109 -18.81 -21.56 -10.24
C GLN A 109 -18.20 -20.58 -9.23
N THR A 110 -17.31 -21.07 -8.36
CA THR A 110 -16.58 -20.25 -7.39
C THR A 110 -15.60 -19.31 -8.09
N THR A 111 -14.85 -19.81 -9.10
CA THR A 111 -13.94 -18.99 -9.91
C THR A 111 -14.69 -17.92 -10.70
N MET A 112 -15.82 -18.25 -11.32
CA MET A 112 -16.62 -17.28 -12.08
C MET A 112 -17.21 -16.18 -11.17
N THR A 113 -17.69 -16.54 -9.98
CA THR A 113 -18.17 -15.58 -8.98
C THR A 113 -17.06 -14.65 -8.50
N ASN A 114 -15.86 -15.17 -8.23
CA ASN A 114 -14.71 -14.36 -7.81
C ASN A 114 -14.26 -13.41 -8.94
N ALA A 115 -14.25 -13.89 -10.19
CA ALA A 115 -13.95 -13.05 -11.35
C ALA A 115 -15.00 -11.94 -11.55
N ALA A 116 -16.29 -12.27 -11.42
CA ALA A 116 -17.37 -11.29 -11.49
C ALA A 116 -17.29 -10.24 -10.35
N ALA A 117 -16.96 -10.68 -9.13
CA ALA A 117 -16.72 -9.80 -7.99
C ALA A 117 -15.53 -8.87 -8.24
N GLY A 118 -14.40 -9.38 -8.75
CA GLY A 118 -13.22 -8.58 -9.10
C GLY A 118 -13.52 -7.54 -10.19
N CYS A 119 -14.22 -7.93 -11.25
CA CYS A 119 -14.63 -7.02 -12.32
C CYS A 119 -15.60 -5.93 -11.82
N GLY A 120 -16.62 -6.31 -11.05
CA GLY A 120 -17.59 -5.37 -10.48
C GLY A 120 -16.95 -4.39 -9.49
N ALA A 121 -16.07 -4.89 -8.62
CA ALA A 121 -15.31 -4.07 -7.68
C ALA A 121 -14.39 -3.08 -8.41
N THR A 122 -13.69 -3.53 -9.47
CA THR A 122 -12.82 -2.67 -10.30
C THR A 122 -13.63 -1.57 -10.99
N LEU A 123 -14.82 -1.89 -11.50
CA LEU A 123 -15.70 -0.90 -12.13
C LEU A 123 -16.09 0.21 -11.14
N LEU A 124 -16.51 -0.16 -9.93
CA LEU A 124 -16.90 0.80 -8.89
C LEU A 124 -15.71 1.60 -8.38
N HIS A 125 -14.56 0.97 -8.19
CA HIS A 125 -13.30 1.64 -7.88
C HIS A 125 -12.97 2.72 -8.91
N ASP A 126 -12.93 2.34 -10.20
CA ASP A 126 -12.57 3.25 -11.29
C ASP A 126 -13.60 4.37 -11.45
N SER A 127 -14.86 4.15 -11.06
CA SER A 127 -15.91 5.19 -11.08
C SER A 127 -15.58 6.38 -10.19
N VAL A 128 -14.87 6.11 -9.08
CA VAL A 128 -14.45 7.11 -8.09
C VAL A 128 -13.03 7.59 -8.36
N MET A 129 -12.13 6.71 -8.79
CA MET A 129 -10.72 7.03 -9.01
C MET A 129 -10.48 7.84 -10.29
N VAL A 130 -11.22 7.59 -11.37
CA VAL A 130 -10.94 8.20 -12.69
C VAL A 130 -10.98 9.74 -12.68
N PRO A 131 -11.94 10.41 -12.02
CA PRO A 131 -11.89 11.88 -11.88
C PRO A 131 -10.62 12.39 -11.20
N ALA A 132 -10.15 11.73 -10.14
CA ALA A 132 -8.91 12.07 -9.45
C ALA A 132 -7.69 11.89 -10.36
N ASP A 133 -7.66 10.80 -11.13
CA ASP A 133 -6.62 10.53 -12.12
C ASP A 133 -6.56 11.58 -13.25
N VAL A 134 -7.72 12.05 -13.73
CA VAL A 134 -7.78 13.13 -14.74
C VAL A 134 -7.15 14.42 -14.20
N ILE A 135 -7.50 14.80 -12.97
CA ILE A 135 -6.97 16.00 -12.32
C ILE A 135 -5.48 15.84 -12.09
N LYS A 136 -5.05 14.70 -11.53
CA LYS A 136 -3.65 14.34 -11.31
C LYS A 136 -2.84 14.49 -12.60
N GLN A 137 -3.26 13.83 -13.68
CA GLN A 137 -2.51 13.83 -14.95
C GLN A 137 -2.43 15.24 -15.55
N ARG A 138 -3.47 16.07 -15.44
CA ARG A 138 -3.42 17.48 -15.87
C ARG A 138 -2.50 18.36 -15.03
N MET A 139 -2.44 18.11 -13.73
CA MET A 139 -1.54 18.80 -12.80
C MET A 139 -0.08 18.43 -13.04
N GLN A 140 0.20 17.19 -13.48
CA GLN A 140 1.55 16.68 -13.76
C GLN A 140 2.15 17.23 -15.07
N MET A 141 1.37 17.86 -15.94
CA MET A 141 1.84 18.34 -17.25
C MET A 141 2.82 19.51 -17.16
N PHE A 142 3.77 19.55 -18.10
CA PHE A 142 4.68 20.69 -18.27
C PHE A 142 3.90 21.97 -18.56
N ASN A 143 4.30 23.10 -17.94
CA ASN A 143 3.58 24.38 -18.02
C ASN A 143 2.09 24.28 -17.61
N CYS A 144 1.81 23.51 -16.56
CA CYS A 144 0.48 23.43 -15.97
C CYS A 144 -0.05 24.83 -15.63
N LYS A 145 -1.24 25.16 -16.14
CA LYS A 145 -1.92 26.46 -15.93
C LYS A 145 -2.72 26.53 -14.62
N TYR A 146 -2.66 25.48 -13.81
CA TYR A 146 -3.48 25.31 -12.61
C TYR A 146 -2.62 25.43 -11.35
N ASN A 147 -3.05 26.33 -10.45
CA ASN A 147 -2.34 26.59 -9.19
C ASN A 147 -2.71 25.61 -8.06
N SER A 148 -3.80 24.88 -8.21
CA SER A 148 -4.25 23.87 -7.24
C SER A 148 -5.18 22.87 -7.91
N CYS A 149 -5.37 21.70 -7.29
CA CYS A 149 -6.34 20.71 -7.76
C CYS A 149 -7.75 21.30 -7.82
N PHE A 150 -8.15 22.10 -6.82
CA PHE A 150 -9.44 22.80 -6.82
C PHE A 150 -9.59 23.79 -7.99
N ASN A 151 -8.54 24.55 -8.30
CA ASN A 151 -8.54 25.45 -9.46
C ASN A 151 -8.67 24.65 -10.77
N CYS A 152 -7.99 23.51 -10.87
CA CYS A 152 -8.10 22.59 -12.00
C CYS A 152 -9.53 22.07 -12.15
N ILE A 153 -10.15 21.58 -11.06
CA ILE A 153 -11.53 21.08 -11.05
C ILE A 153 -12.48 22.19 -11.51
N TYR A 154 -12.40 23.37 -10.89
CA TYR A 154 -13.29 24.49 -11.18
C TYR A 154 -13.18 24.91 -12.65
N LYS A 155 -11.97 25.21 -13.14
CA LYS A 155 -11.77 25.62 -14.52
C LYS A 155 -12.18 24.53 -15.52
N LEU A 156 -11.89 23.26 -15.23
CA LEU A 156 -12.24 22.16 -16.12
C LEU A 156 -13.76 21.98 -16.20
N TYR A 157 -14.44 22.04 -15.05
CA TYR A 157 -15.89 21.95 -14.98
C TYR A 157 -16.58 23.14 -15.67
N SER A 158 -16.13 24.37 -15.41
CA SER A 158 -16.71 25.57 -16.05
C SER A 158 -16.46 25.64 -17.57
N SER A 159 -15.37 25.05 -18.07
CA SER A 159 -14.99 25.16 -19.49
C SER A 159 -15.49 24.00 -20.36
N GLU A 160 -15.53 22.78 -19.82
CA GLU A 160 -15.85 21.56 -20.58
C GLU A 160 -16.96 20.71 -19.94
N GLY A 161 -17.48 21.09 -18.76
CA GLY A 161 -18.47 20.33 -18.00
C GLY A 161 -17.91 19.06 -17.35
N ILE A 162 -18.79 18.06 -17.14
CA ILE A 162 -18.44 16.81 -16.45
C ILE A 162 -17.74 15.78 -17.35
N ARG A 163 -17.90 15.88 -18.68
CA ARG A 163 -17.38 14.90 -19.65
C ARG A 163 -15.87 14.64 -19.57
N PRO A 164 -14.98 15.62 -19.33
CA PRO A 164 -13.55 15.38 -19.22
C PRO A 164 -13.16 14.43 -18.08
N PHE A 165 -13.91 14.46 -16.98
CA PHE A 165 -13.61 13.66 -15.79
C PHE A 165 -13.78 12.16 -16.02
N TYR A 166 -14.53 11.74 -17.05
CA TYR A 166 -14.79 10.34 -17.37
C TYR A 166 -14.32 9.95 -18.79
N ARG A 167 -13.54 10.81 -19.45
CA ARG A 167 -13.16 10.61 -20.86
C ARG A 167 -12.32 9.35 -21.08
N SER A 168 -11.46 9.00 -20.13
CA SER A 168 -10.65 7.79 -20.18
C SER A 168 -11.28 6.57 -19.51
N PHE A 169 -12.52 6.65 -19.02
CA PHE A 169 -13.10 5.60 -18.18
C PHE A 169 -13.12 4.22 -18.88
N SER A 170 -13.54 4.17 -20.14
CA SER A 170 -13.51 2.92 -20.92
C SER A 170 -12.10 2.41 -21.19
N THR A 171 -11.15 3.33 -21.40
CA THR A 171 -9.73 2.98 -21.62
C THR A 171 -9.09 2.45 -20.34
N GLN A 172 -9.47 3.04 -19.20
CA GLN A 172 -9.04 2.64 -17.87
C GLN A 172 -9.46 1.20 -17.58
N LEU A 173 -10.75 0.87 -17.78
CA LEU A 173 -11.25 -0.48 -17.55
C LEU A 173 -10.60 -1.50 -18.49
N ALA A 174 -10.51 -1.17 -19.78
CA ALA A 174 -9.86 -2.02 -20.78
C ALA A 174 -8.37 -2.26 -20.48
N MET A 175 -7.72 -1.36 -19.73
CA MET A 175 -6.34 -1.51 -19.29
C MET A 175 -6.22 -2.29 -17.97
N ASN A 176 -7.05 -1.94 -16.98
CA ASN A 176 -6.97 -2.48 -15.62
C ASN A 176 -7.31 -3.97 -15.58
N LEU A 177 -8.37 -4.41 -16.27
CA LEU A 177 -8.79 -5.81 -16.20
C LEU A 177 -7.72 -6.78 -16.75
N PRO A 178 -7.12 -6.56 -17.94
CA PRO A 178 -6.01 -7.39 -18.41
C PRO A 178 -4.76 -7.26 -17.54
N PHE A 179 -4.47 -6.07 -16.98
CA PHE A 179 -3.32 -5.89 -16.11
C PHE A 179 -3.39 -6.82 -14.89
N HIS A 180 -4.52 -6.83 -14.18
CA HIS A 180 -4.70 -7.68 -13.01
C HIS A 180 -4.66 -9.18 -13.36
N ALA A 181 -5.31 -9.58 -14.46
CA ALA A 181 -5.32 -10.97 -14.88
C ALA A 181 -3.92 -11.49 -15.22
N ILE A 182 -3.15 -10.73 -16.00
CA ILE A 182 -1.77 -11.09 -16.37
C ILE A 182 -0.88 -11.08 -15.12
N HIS A 183 -1.06 -10.10 -14.23
CA HIS A 183 -0.31 -10.01 -12.98
C HIS A 183 -0.50 -11.27 -12.12
N ILE A 184 -1.74 -11.66 -11.83
CA ILE A 184 -2.02 -12.83 -10.97
C ILE A 184 -1.43 -14.11 -11.58
N VAL A 185 -1.71 -14.38 -12.86
CA VAL A 185 -1.22 -15.61 -13.54
C VAL A 185 0.31 -15.66 -13.58
N THR A 186 0.95 -14.53 -13.89
CA THR A 186 2.42 -14.48 -13.94
C THR A 186 3.02 -14.59 -12.54
N TYR A 187 2.39 -13.96 -11.54
CA TYR A 187 2.82 -14.01 -10.15
C TYR A 187 2.82 -15.43 -9.60
N GLU A 188 1.71 -16.14 -9.76
CA GLU A 188 1.59 -17.56 -9.35
C GLU A 188 2.70 -18.40 -9.98
N LYS A 189 2.92 -18.22 -11.29
CA LYS A 189 3.95 -18.98 -12.00
C LYS A 189 5.36 -18.67 -11.51
N MET A 190 5.69 -17.39 -11.28
CA MET A 190 7.00 -16.99 -10.76
C MET A 190 7.20 -17.46 -9.32
N HIS A 191 6.15 -17.44 -8.51
CA HIS A 191 6.21 -17.90 -7.12
C HIS A 191 6.44 -19.42 -7.03
N GLU A 192 5.78 -20.22 -7.88
CA GLU A 192 6.04 -21.66 -8.00
C GLU A 192 7.48 -21.96 -8.42
N MET A 193 8.05 -21.14 -9.31
CA MET A 193 9.42 -21.33 -9.80
C MET A 193 10.48 -20.94 -8.77
N PHE A 194 10.29 -19.85 -8.03
CA PHE A 194 11.27 -19.35 -7.06
C PHE A 194 11.11 -19.95 -5.67
N ASN A 195 9.94 -20.47 -5.33
CA ASN A 195 9.67 -21.06 -4.03
C ASN A 195 8.82 -22.34 -4.15
N PRO A 196 9.41 -23.45 -4.66
CA PRO A 196 8.71 -24.72 -4.82
C PRO A 196 8.20 -25.29 -3.49
N ASN A 197 8.93 -25.04 -2.40
CA ASN A 197 8.59 -25.52 -1.06
C ASN A 197 7.53 -24.64 -0.35
N ARG A 198 7.14 -23.51 -0.95
CA ARG A 198 6.18 -22.53 -0.40
C ARG A 198 6.55 -22.05 1.01
N GLU A 199 7.84 -21.81 1.25
CA GLU A 199 8.32 -21.23 2.50
C GLU A 199 8.11 -19.71 2.54
N TYR A 200 8.01 -19.12 3.73
CA TYR A 200 7.88 -17.67 3.85
C TYR A 200 9.18 -16.95 3.49
N ASN A 201 9.18 -16.26 2.35
CA ASN A 201 10.33 -15.49 1.89
C ASN A 201 9.92 -14.17 1.22
N PRO A 202 10.10 -13.02 1.90
CA PRO A 202 9.76 -11.70 1.39
C PRO A 202 10.39 -11.35 0.04
N SER A 203 11.63 -11.79 -0.16
CA SER A 203 12.39 -11.48 -1.39
C SER A 203 11.79 -12.17 -2.61
N VAL A 204 11.20 -13.36 -2.43
CA VAL A 204 10.50 -14.07 -3.49
C VAL A 204 9.23 -13.33 -3.86
N HIS A 205 8.44 -12.87 -2.88
CA HIS A 205 7.25 -12.06 -3.13
C HIS A 205 7.57 -10.79 -3.91
N MET A 206 8.62 -10.08 -3.50
CA MET A 206 9.09 -8.89 -4.20
C MET A 206 9.55 -9.19 -5.63
N ALA A 207 10.34 -10.24 -5.84
CA ALA A 207 10.84 -10.62 -7.15
C ALA A 207 9.73 -11.11 -8.09
N ALA A 208 8.87 -12.01 -7.61
CA ALA A 208 7.73 -12.54 -8.35
C ALA A 208 6.74 -11.42 -8.72
N GLY A 209 6.40 -10.54 -7.77
CA GLY A 209 5.52 -9.39 -8.02
C GLY A 209 6.14 -8.36 -8.97
N ALA A 210 7.44 -8.10 -8.85
CA ALA A 210 8.15 -7.22 -9.78
C ALA A 210 8.12 -7.76 -11.22
N ILE A 211 8.40 -9.05 -11.44
CA ILE A 211 8.36 -9.67 -12.76
C ILE A 211 6.93 -9.70 -13.29
N ALA A 212 5.97 -10.15 -12.48
CA ALA A 212 4.57 -10.25 -12.86
C ALA A 212 3.99 -8.91 -13.30
N GLY A 213 4.20 -7.85 -12.51
CA GLY A 213 3.71 -6.53 -12.87
C GLY A 213 4.52 -5.87 -13.99
N SER A 214 5.79 -6.24 -14.19
CA SER A 214 6.53 -5.82 -15.39
C SER A 214 5.94 -6.41 -16.67
N VAL A 215 5.61 -7.71 -16.67
CA VAL A 215 4.96 -8.39 -17.80
C VAL A 215 3.58 -7.78 -18.06
N ALA A 216 2.78 -7.60 -17.01
CA ALA A 216 1.46 -6.95 -17.11
C ALA A 216 1.57 -5.49 -17.60
N ALA A 217 2.58 -4.74 -17.14
CA ALA A 217 2.85 -3.38 -17.59
C ALA A 217 3.18 -3.35 -19.08
N VAL A 218 4.09 -4.20 -19.57
CA VAL A 218 4.44 -4.29 -20.99
C VAL A 218 3.19 -4.55 -21.83
N ALA A 219 2.38 -5.55 -21.45
CA ALA A 219 1.18 -5.92 -22.19
C ALA A 219 0.14 -4.80 -22.27
N THR A 220 0.02 -3.98 -21.22
CA THR A 220 -1.04 -2.95 -21.11
C THR A 220 -0.54 -1.52 -21.34
N THR A 221 0.74 -1.33 -21.69
CA THR A 221 1.30 0.01 -21.98
C THR A 221 0.62 0.71 -23.15
N PRO A 222 0.23 0.05 -24.26
CA PRO A 222 -0.50 0.72 -25.34
C PRO A 222 -1.80 1.39 -24.90
N LEU A 223 -2.53 0.77 -23.96
CA LEU A 223 -3.77 1.33 -23.41
C LEU A 223 -3.51 2.45 -22.41
N ASP A 224 -2.44 2.37 -21.63
CA ASP A 224 -2.01 3.44 -20.72
C ASP A 224 -1.60 4.70 -21.48
N MET A 225 -0.89 4.54 -22.61
CA MET A 225 -0.63 5.65 -23.53
C MET A 225 -1.94 6.29 -24.02
N CYS A 226 -2.95 5.48 -24.38
CA CYS A 226 -4.25 6.01 -24.79
C CYS A 226 -4.95 6.76 -23.64
N LYS A 227 -4.93 6.22 -22.41
CA LYS A 227 -5.46 6.87 -21.20
C LYS A 227 -4.80 8.23 -21.00
N THR A 228 -3.47 8.27 -20.99
CA THR A 228 -2.69 9.49 -20.74
C THR A 228 -2.97 10.56 -21.79
N VAL A 229 -3.07 10.20 -23.06
CA VAL A 229 -3.46 11.13 -24.13
C VAL A 229 -4.87 11.69 -23.93
N LEU A 230 -5.83 10.83 -23.56
CA LEU A 230 -7.22 11.26 -23.33
C LEU A 230 -7.37 12.20 -22.14
N ASN A 231 -6.55 12.03 -21.10
CA ASN A 231 -6.66 12.84 -19.89
C ASN A 231 -5.90 14.17 -19.98
N THR A 232 -4.74 14.17 -20.62
CA THR A 232 -3.88 15.37 -20.71
C THR A 232 -4.34 16.35 -21.79
N GLN A 233 -4.96 15.88 -22.88
CA GLN A 233 -5.49 16.72 -23.97
C GLN A 233 -4.51 17.78 -24.45
N GLU A 234 -3.27 17.37 -24.74
CA GLU A 234 -2.21 18.31 -25.09
C GLU A 234 -2.51 19.14 -26.35
N ALA A 235 -2.39 20.46 -26.22
CA ALA A 235 -2.59 21.40 -27.32
C ALA A 235 -1.66 21.08 -28.52
N SER A 236 -0.43 20.66 -28.28
CA SER A 236 0.52 20.27 -29.35
C SER A 236 -0.01 19.13 -30.22
N ALA A 237 -0.66 18.14 -29.60
CA ALA A 237 -1.24 17.00 -30.30
C ALA A 237 -2.51 17.40 -31.06
N LEU A 238 -3.36 18.19 -30.41
CA LEU A 238 -4.59 18.73 -31.00
C LEU A 238 -4.30 19.59 -32.23
N ASN A 239 -3.30 20.46 -32.15
CA ASN A 239 -2.86 21.30 -33.27
C ASN A 239 -2.29 20.46 -34.43
N LYS A 240 -1.45 19.46 -34.15
CA LYS A 240 -0.91 18.55 -35.18
C LYS A 240 -2.02 17.77 -35.89
N MET A 241 -3.04 17.32 -35.14
CA MET A 241 -4.17 16.56 -35.69
C MET A 241 -5.27 17.46 -36.29
N LYS A 242 -5.16 18.79 -36.14
CA LYS A 242 -6.24 19.77 -36.45
C LYS A 242 -7.57 19.40 -35.78
N LEU A 243 -7.51 18.88 -34.56
CA LEU A 243 -8.67 18.49 -33.76
C LEU A 243 -8.86 19.43 -32.59
N GLN A 244 -10.11 19.71 -32.22
CA GLN A 244 -10.42 20.46 -31.00
C GLN A 244 -10.20 19.62 -29.74
N ARG A 245 -10.51 18.32 -29.79
CA ARG A 245 -10.39 17.37 -28.67
C ARG A 245 -10.16 15.95 -29.20
N ILE A 246 -9.45 15.13 -28.43
CA ILE A 246 -9.31 13.68 -28.71
C ILE A 246 -10.30 12.94 -27.81
N THR A 247 -11.17 12.12 -28.38
CA THR A 247 -12.19 11.35 -27.64
C THR A 247 -12.17 9.89 -28.03
N GLY A 248 -12.33 9.02 -27.03
CA GLY A 248 -12.39 7.57 -27.20
C GLY A 248 -11.05 6.93 -27.52
N ILE A 249 -10.98 5.62 -27.29
CA ILE A 249 -9.78 4.80 -27.49
C ILE A 249 -9.29 4.91 -28.94
N MET A 250 -10.19 4.80 -29.91
CA MET A 250 -9.83 4.87 -31.34
C MET A 250 -9.24 6.23 -31.73
N GLY A 251 -9.78 7.33 -31.18
CA GLY A 251 -9.24 8.66 -31.39
C GLY A 251 -7.82 8.80 -30.83
N ALA A 252 -7.57 8.22 -29.65
CA ALA A 252 -6.25 8.19 -29.04
C ALA A 252 -5.27 7.35 -29.86
N VAL A 253 -5.66 6.13 -30.27
CA VAL A 253 -4.85 5.24 -31.13
C VAL A 253 -4.44 5.94 -32.41
N LYS A 254 -5.40 6.54 -33.13
CA LYS A 254 -5.12 7.28 -34.37
C LYS A 254 -4.17 8.45 -34.15
N SER A 255 -4.33 9.18 -33.05
CA SER A 255 -3.48 10.33 -32.71
C SER A 255 -2.05 9.89 -32.38
N ILE A 256 -1.88 8.83 -31.59
CA ILE A 256 -0.56 8.29 -31.24
C ILE A 256 0.15 7.77 -32.50
N TYR A 257 -0.55 6.97 -33.31
CA TYR A 257 0.00 6.41 -34.54
C TYR A 257 0.44 7.51 -35.52
N HIS A 258 -0.36 8.57 -35.68
CA HIS A 258 -0.03 9.66 -36.60
C HIS A 258 1.14 10.53 -36.12
N VAL A 259 1.30 10.74 -34.81
CA VAL A 259 2.36 11.63 -34.29
C VAL A 259 3.67 10.88 -34.04
N TYR A 260 3.62 9.61 -33.63
CA TYR A 260 4.78 8.85 -33.18
C TYR A 260 5.00 7.52 -33.91
N GLY A 261 4.06 7.08 -34.73
CA GLY A 261 4.08 5.75 -35.32
C GLY A 261 3.82 4.63 -34.31
N PRO A 262 4.09 3.37 -34.69
CA PRO A 262 3.76 2.19 -33.88
C PRO A 262 4.58 2.09 -32.57
N PHE A 263 5.81 2.60 -32.54
CA PHE A 263 6.61 2.61 -31.30
C PHE A 263 6.14 3.69 -30.30
N GLY A 264 5.26 4.61 -30.73
CA GLY A 264 4.64 5.60 -29.86
C GLY A 264 3.86 4.99 -28.70
N PHE A 265 3.27 3.80 -28.89
CA PHE A 265 2.46 3.11 -27.89
C PHE A 265 3.26 2.58 -26.69
N PHE A 266 4.59 2.51 -26.78
CA PHE A 266 5.46 2.02 -25.71
C PHE A 266 6.28 3.14 -25.04
N ARG A 267 5.96 4.41 -25.31
CA ARG A 267 6.61 5.53 -24.62
C ARG A 267 6.27 5.48 -23.13
N GLY A 268 7.26 5.75 -22.28
CA GLY A 268 7.11 5.64 -20.83
C GLY A 268 7.11 4.20 -20.28
N LEU A 269 7.27 3.17 -21.13
CA LEU A 269 7.33 1.76 -20.68
C LEU A 269 8.38 1.55 -19.58
N GLN A 270 9.58 2.11 -19.74
CA GLN A 270 10.64 1.98 -18.74
C GLN A 270 10.20 2.50 -17.36
N ALA A 271 9.48 3.62 -17.32
CA ALA A 271 8.98 4.18 -16.07
C ALA A 271 7.89 3.31 -15.45
N ARG A 272 7.05 2.69 -16.29
CA ARG A 272 6.01 1.77 -15.82
C ARG A 272 6.59 0.46 -15.27
N VAL A 273 7.62 -0.09 -15.90
CA VAL A 273 8.33 -1.29 -15.41
C VAL A 273 9.08 -0.96 -14.11
N LEU A 274 9.79 0.18 -14.05
CA LEU A 274 10.50 0.60 -12.84
C LEU A 274 9.55 0.85 -11.67
N TYR A 275 8.31 1.26 -11.94
CA TYR A 275 7.29 1.50 -10.92
C TYR A 275 6.94 0.22 -10.14
N GLN A 276 7.02 -0.96 -10.77
CA GLN A 276 6.44 -2.17 -10.20
C GLN A 276 7.16 -2.68 -8.94
N MET A 277 8.48 -2.76 -8.95
CA MET A 277 9.23 -3.33 -7.82
C MET A 277 9.04 -2.53 -6.53
N PRO A 278 9.18 -1.18 -6.53
CA PRO A 278 8.91 -0.39 -5.32
C PRO A 278 7.44 -0.46 -4.89
N ALA A 279 6.49 -0.48 -5.83
CA ALA A 279 5.08 -0.60 -5.49
C ALA A 279 4.78 -1.91 -4.75
N THR A 280 5.27 -3.05 -5.27
CA THR A 280 5.15 -4.35 -4.61
C THR A 280 5.82 -4.34 -3.22
N ALA A 281 7.00 -3.74 -3.09
CA ALA A 281 7.70 -3.65 -1.81
C ALA A 281 6.93 -2.84 -0.76
N ILE A 282 6.33 -1.71 -1.17
CA ILE A 282 5.52 -0.85 -0.28
C ILE A 282 4.27 -1.59 0.17
N SER A 283 3.52 -2.16 -0.76
CA SER A 283 2.29 -2.90 -0.44
C SER A 283 2.56 -4.06 0.52
N TRP A 284 3.65 -4.81 0.28
CA TRP A 284 4.08 -5.88 1.17
C TRP A 284 4.51 -5.36 2.56
N SER A 285 5.29 -4.28 2.61
CA SER A 285 5.74 -3.69 3.88
C SER A 285 4.58 -3.18 4.72
N VAL A 286 3.59 -2.54 4.09
CA VAL A 286 2.38 -2.08 4.79
C VAL A 286 1.59 -3.27 5.31
N TYR A 287 1.45 -4.32 4.52
CA TYR A 287 0.77 -5.54 4.95
C TYR A 287 1.42 -6.16 6.20
N GLU A 288 2.75 -6.30 6.22
CA GLU A 288 3.48 -6.81 7.38
C GLU A 288 3.33 -5.92 8.61
N LEU A 289 3.37 -4.59 8.45
CA LEU A 289 3.13 -3.66 9.55
C LEU A 289 1.74 -3.84 10.16
N PHE A 290 0.71 -3.98 9.33
CA PHE A 290 -0.65 -4.22 9.82
C PHE A 290 -0.76 -5.56 10.53
N LYS A 291 -0.18 -6.63 9.95
CA LYS A 291 -0.15 -7.96 10.58
C LYS A 291 0.52 -7.91 11.95
N HIS A 292 1.65 -7.21 12.07
CA HIS A 292 2.37 -7.05 13.33
C HIS A 292 1.54 -6.31 14.39
N CYS A 293 0.95 -5.16 14.04
CA CYS A 293 0.09 -4.39 14.93
C CYS A 293 -1.13 -5.18 15.45
N LEU A 294 -1.70 -6.05 14.60
CA LEU A 294 -2.85 -6.88 14.95
C LEU A 294 -2.45 -8.03 15.86
N SER A 295 -1.33 -8.71 15.57
CA SER A 295 -0.78 -9.75 16.45
C SER A 295 -0.43 -9.21 17.83
N ASP A 296 0.09 -7.97 17.92
CA ASP A 296 0.37 -7.33 19.20
C ASP A 296 -0.91 -6.99 19.98
N SER A 297 -1.96 -6.55 19.28
CA SER A 297 -3.27 -6.30 19.90
C SER A 297 -3.94 -7.58 20.42
N GLU A 298 -3.77 -8.71 19.73
CA GLU A 298 -4.28 -10.01 20.19
C GLU A 298 -3.51 -10.51 21.42
N ARG A 299 -2.17 -10.38 21.43
CA ARG A 299 -1.33 -10.71 22.60
C ARG A 299 -1.67 -9.89 23.84
N GLN A 300 -2.01 -8.61 23.67
CA GLN A 300 -2.44 -7.74 24.77
C GLN A 300 -3.84 -8.11 25.31
N LYS A 301 -4.72 -8.68 24.49
CA LYS A 301 -6.01 -9.19 24.95
C LYS A 301 -5.88 -10.51 25.72
N GLU A 302 -4.94 -11.38 25.32
CA GLU A 302 -4.67 -12.64 26.04
C GLU A 302 -3.88 -12.43 27.33
N ASN A 303 -3.05 -11.38 27.44
CA ASN A 303 -2.31 -11.03 28.65
C ASN A 303 -2.60 -9.57 29.05
N PRO A 304 -3.78 -9.26 29.63
CA PRO A 304 -4.04 -7.93 30.15
C PRO A 304 -3.02 -7.59 31.24
N ILE A 305 -2.42 -6.40 31.16
CA ILE A 305 -1.59 -5.87 32.23
C ILE A 305 -2.48 -5.79 33.48
N PRO A 306 -2.14 -6.45 34.60
CA PRO A 306 -2.97 -6.45 35.78
C PRO A 306 -3.17 -5.00 36.25
N SER A 307 -4.41 -4.67 36.59
CA SER A 307 -4.75 -3.35 37.08
C SER A 307 -3.95 -3.05 38.36
N HIS A 308 -3.57 -1.78 38.60
CA HIS A 308 -2.87 -1.38 39.84
C HIS A 308 -3.62 -1.81 41.12
N SER A 309 -4.93 -2.05 41.03
CA SER A 309 -5.77 -2.64 42.07
C SER A 309 -5.54 -4.14 42.30
N GLU A 310 -5.26 -4.93 41.26
CA GLU A 310 -4.98 -6.38 41.38
C GLU A 310 -3.58 -6.66 41.92
N LEU A 311 -2.58 -5.86 41.52
CA LEU A 311 -1.23 -5.92 42.09
C LEU A 311 -1.17 -5.54 43.57
N LEU A 312 -2.12 -4.71 44.05
CA LEU A 312 -2.28 -4.44 45.48
C LEU A 312 -2.95 -5.60 46.21
N ASN A 313 -3.92 -6.28 45.59
CA ASN A 313 -4.61 -7.42 46.20
C ASN A 313 -3.69 -8.65 46.34
N ASP A 314 -2.83 -8.93 45.36
CA ASP A 314 -1.86 -10.04 45.45
C ASP A 314 -0.79 -9.79 46.54
N ASN A 315 -0.44 -8.53 46.78
CA ASN A 315 0.44 -8.14 47.89
C ASN A 315 -0.24 -8.20 49.27
N VAL A 316 -1.57 -8.13 49.33
CA VAL A 316 -2.35 -8.32 50.57
C VAL A 316 -2.52 -9.80 50.87
N ILE A 317 -2.84 -10.64 49.87
CA ILE A 317 -2.98 -12.10 50.02
C ILE A 317 -1.62 -12.75 50.38
N SER A 318 -0.52 -12.25 49.82
CA SER A 318 0.83 -12.69 50.18
C SER A 318 1.24 -12.29 51.60
N LYS A 319 0.63 -11.26 52.19
CA LYS A 319 0.87 -10.86 53.59
C LYS A 319 -0.02 -11.63 54.58
N GLU A 320 -1.25 -11.99 54.22
CA GLU A 320 -2.13 -12.79 55.08
C GLU A 320 -1.67 -14.26 55.20
N SER A 321 -1.11 -14.84 54.13
CA SER A 321 -0.57 -16.21 54.16
C SER A 321 0.69 -16.37 55.02
N VAL A 322 1.47 -15.29 55.24
CA VAL A 322 2.64 -15.30 56.14
C VAL A 322 2.22 -15.23 57.61
N ILE A 323 1.09 -14.55 57.93
CA ILE A 323 0.63 -14.35 59.31
C ILE A 323 -0.07 -15.60 59.89
N SER A 324 -0.64 -16.46 59.05
CA SER A 324 -1.34 -17.70 59.48
C SER A 324 -0.40 -18.84 59.95
N SER A 325 0.91 -18.75 59.70
CA SER A 325 1.85 -19.84 59.97
C SER A 325 2.55 -19.81 61.35
N HIS A 326 2.14 -18.93 62.28
CA HIS A 326 2.86 -18.68 63.54
C HIS A 326 2.09 -19.02 64.84
N CYS A 327 1.11 -19.92 64.79
CA CYS A 327 0.49 -20.49 66.00
C CYS A 327 0.47 -22.03 65.93
N ASP A 328 1.62 -22.67 66.19
CA ASP A 328 1.65 -23.90 66.99
C ASP A 328 3.08 -24.20 67.46
N SER A 329 3.25 -24.27 68.77
CA SER A 329 4.53 -24.39 69.45
C SER A 329 4.55 -25.58 70.41
N SER A 330 5.45 -26.55 70.18
CA SER A 330 6.08 -27.36 71.23
C SER A 330 7.34 -28.10 70.72
N HIS A 331 8.49 -27.42 70.80
CA HIS A 331 9.88 -27.81 71.19
C HIS A 331 10.53 -29.19 70.85
N PRO A 332 11.88 -29.33 70.87
CA PRO A 332 12.92 -28.56 70.16
C PRO A 332 14.02 -29.45 69.52
N SER A 333 14.69 -28.98 68.46
CA SER A 333 16.08 -29.34 68.13
C SER A 333 16.70 -28.29 67.20
N VAL A 334 18.01 -28.12 67.33
CA VAL A 334 18.77 -26.87 67.15
C VAL A 334 19.22 -26.59 65.70
N ARG A 335 19.01 -25.33 65.27
CA ARG A 335 19.70 -24.45 64.28
C ARG A 335 20.63 -25.05 63.20
N HIS A 336 20.35 -24.71 61.93
CA HIS A 336 21.08 -23.68 61.18
C HIS A 336 20.32 -23.25 59.91
N VAL A 337 20.22 -21.94 59.70
CA VAL A 337 19.57 -21.27 58.54
C VAL A 337 20.66 -20.75 57.61
N SER A 338 20.53 -20.99 56.30
CA SER A 338 21.12 -20.14 55.26
C SER A 338 20.42 -20.30 53.91
N GLN A 339 19.66 -19.25 53.55
CA GLN A 339 19.53 -18.59 52.24
C GLN A 339 19.06 -19.40 51.01
N PHE A 340 17.80 -19.12 50.63
CA PHE A 340 17.27 -19.31 49.28
C PHE A 340 17.78 -18.20 48.36
N SER A 341 18.36 -18.60 47.23
CA SER A 341 18.83 -17.76 46.13
C SER A 341 17.73 -17.53 45.09
N ASP A 342 17.78 -16.34 44.49
CA ASP A 342 16.97 -15.78 43.41
C ASP A 342 16.56 -16.74 42.28
N ASN A 343 15.32 -16.60 41.80
CA ASN A 343 14.88 -17.07 40.50
C ASN A 343 14.01 -16.01 39.80
N SER A 344 14.65 -14.94 39.31
CA SER A 344 14.10 -14.10 38.25
C SER A 344 14.55 -14.64 36.89
N VAL A 345 13.66 -15.32 36.17
CA VAL A 345 13.94 -15.81 34.81
C VAL A 345 13.78 -14.67 33.82
N ILE A 346 14.89 -13.99 33.52
CA ILE A 346 15.02 -13.08 32.38
C ILE A 346 15.29 -13.94 31.13
N PRO A 347 14.58 -13.75 30.00
CA PRO A 347 14.82 -14.52 28.79
C PRO A 347 16.24 -14.29 28.25
N LYS A 348 17.01 -15.37 28.08
CA LYS A 348 18.41 -15.43 27.61
C LYS A 348 18.67 -14.91 26.17
N THR A 349 17.76 -14.15 25.59
CA THR A 349 17.90 -13.56 24.25
C THR A 349 18.45 -12.12 24.31
N VAL A 350 18.30 -11.43 25.45
CA VAL A 350 18.71 -10.02 25.59
C VAL A 350 20.21 -9.86 25.92
N GLU A 351 20.85 -10.85 26.53
CA GLU A 351 22.30 -10.81 26.80
C GLU A 351 23.17 -11.08 25.57
N ARG A 352 22.68 -11.84 24.57
CA ARG A 352 23.44 -12.12 23.33
C ARG A 352 23.54 -10.92 22.37
N LEU A 353 22.66 -9.94 22.49
CA LEU A 353 22.71 -8.70 21.69
C LEU A 353 23.60 -7.61 22.33
N ARG A 354 23.88 -7.71 23.63
CA ARG A 354 24.68 -6.71 24.36
C ARG A 354 26.19 -6.88 24.19
N HIS A 355 26.65 -8.07 23.83
CA HIS A 355 28.08 -8.37 23.66
C HIS A 355 28.65 -8.00 22.28
N ASN A 356 27.79 -7.68 21.29
CA ASN A 356 28.20 -7.42 19.89
C ASN A 356 28.10 -5.95 19.44
N LEU A 357 27.65 -5.04 20.29
CA LEU A 357 27.57 -3.61 20.00
C LEU A 357 28.27 -2.83 21.11
N GLN A 358 29.55 -2.52 20.90
CA GLN A 358 30.32 -1.57 21.71
C GLN A 358 29.71 -0.17 21.61
N ILE A 359 28.70 0.09 22.43
CA ILE A 359 28.11 1.42 22.60
C ILE A 359 28.41 1.87 24.04
N PRO A 360 29.17 2.95 24.25
CA PRO A 360 29.49 3.44 25.59
C PRO A 360 28.26 4.07 26.26
N VAL A 361 28.06 3.77 27.55
CA VAL A 361 26.99 4.30 28.39
C VAL A 361 27.43 5.65 28.99
N PRO A 362 26.62 6.72 28.95
CA PRO A 362 26.92 7.93 29.71
C PRO A 362 26.58 7.73 31.18
N SER A 363 27.56 8.03 32.04
CA SER A 363 27.45 8.07 33.51
C SER A 363 26.53 9.22 33.94
N VAL A 364 25.45 8.88 34.64
CA VAL A 364 24.70 9.83 35.47
C VAL A 364 24.92 9.41 36.91
N ALA A 365 25.70 10.22 37.63
CA ALA A 365 25.99 10.05 39.03
C ALA A 365 24.74 10.30 39.88
N ALA A 366 24.58 9.45 40.89
CA ALA A 366 23.65 9.61 41.99
C ALA A 366 24.16 10.68 42.96
N GLU A 367 23.27 11.50 43.51
CA GLU A 367 23.49 12.16 44.79
C GLU A 367 22.24 12.01 45.66
N ASP A 368 22.51 11.75 46.94
CA ASP A 368 21.67 11.12 47.94
C ASP A 368 20.59 12.01 48.55
N HIS A 369 19.61 11.33 49.16
CA HIS A 369 18.50 11.87 49.91
C HIS A 369 18.88 12.34 51.35
N LEU A 370 18.28 13.48 51.74
CA LEU A 370 17.70 13.82 53.07
C LEU A 370 18.63 14.06 54.30
N ILE A 371 18.40 15.16 55.04
CA ILE A 371 17.75 15.19 56.39
C ILE A 371 17.68 16.63 56.95
N LEU A 372 16.59 16.89 57.68
CA LEU A 372 16.17 18.07 58.44
C LEU A 372 17.16 18.65 59.47
N GLY A 373 17.00 19.94 59.79
CA GLY A 373 16.90 20.37 61.20
C GLY A 373 17.76 21.56 61.65
N LYS A 374 17.06 22.68 61.90
CA LYS A 374 17.46 23.93 62.61
C LYS A 374 18.36 24.92 61.91
#